data_AF-A0AAD5TFD1-F1
#
_entry.id   AF-A0AAD5TFD1-F1
#
_cell.length_a   1.000
_cell.length_b   1.000
_cell.length_c   1.000
_cell.angle_alpha   90.00
_cell.angle_beta   90.00
_cell.angle_gamma   90.00
#
_symmetry.space_group_name_H-M   'P 1'
#
loop_
_entity.id
_entity.type
_entity.pdbx_description
1 polymer ?
#
loop_
_entity_poly.entity_id
_entity_poly.type
_entity_poly.pdbx_seq_one_letter_code
_entity_poly.pdbx_strand_id
1 'polypeptide(L)'
;MHNLYLFRNLQTARVLVSPTFRMQNAILAQIGEHRAENKLRGDHWVPFAVLTGIQNPTTVAALQHRLVRTTQPAHAGGRYKLPLPEVKRIPFAPRAAKPEDPLALQPASVLHASPTRRPPLRQWEVPASVDEKMRELCRALIVAPEVLAETADDSADFDSPNRYTLWCERDEYWHRVEESGQAGLLWPEFVDHKRLRLLRNRYPLVPGFDPKTLADSPIAAPAEARHPGLVDA
;
A
#
# COMPACT_ATOMS: atom_id res chain seq x y z
N MET A 1 13.46 18.67 -7.22
CA MET A 1 13.52 17.55 -6.27
C MET A 1 12.38 16.61 -6.58
N HIS A 2 12.68 15.34 -6.77
CA HIS A 2 11.68 14.32 -7.03
C HIS A 2 11.42 13.49 -5.77
N ASN A 3 10.17 13.08 -5.60
CA ASN A 3 9.71 12.36 -4.43
C ASN A 3 9.08 11.04 -4.89
N LEU A 4 9.23 10.00 -4.08
CA LEU A 4 8.57 8.71 -4.29
C LEU A 4 7.58 8.48 -3.15
N TYR A 5 6.32 8.28 -3.52
CA TYR A 5 5.21 8.14 -2.57
C TYR A 5 4.76 6.68 -2.49
N LEU A 6 4.65 6.17 -1.26
CA LEU A 6 4.10 4.86 -0.96
C LEU A 6 2.77 5.02 -0.26
N PHE A 7 1.74 4.43 -0.84
CA PHE A 7 0.37 4.52 -0.36
C PHE A 7 -0.11 3.16 0.09
N ARG A 8 -0.84 3.13 1.20
CA ARG A 8 -1.52 1.92 1.68
C ARG A 8 -3.02 2.07 1.52
N ASN A 9 -3.67 0.95 1.23
CA ASN A 9 -5.12 0.86 1.26
C ASN A 9 -5.58 0.62 2.71
N LEU A 10 -6.50 1.44 3.22
CA LEU A 10 -7.02 1.31 4.58
C LEU A 10 -7.85 0.04 4.80
N GLN A 11 -8.45 -0.53 3.75
CA GLN A 11 -9.29 -1.71 3.84
C GLN A 11 -8.53 -3.00 3.54
N THR A 12 -7.73 -3.00 2.48
CA THR A 12 -7.05 -4.21 1.99
C THR A 12 -5.59 -4.32 2.42
N ALA A 13 -5.04 -3.28 3.07
CA ALA A 13 -3.63 -3.15 3.44
C ALA A 13 -2.63 -3.29 2.28
N ARG A 14 -3.10 -3.26 1.03
CA ARG A 14 -2.26 -3.28 -0.16
C ARG A 14 -1.48 -1.99 -0.30
N VAL A 15 -0.31 -2.09 -0.94
CA VAL A 15 0.59 -0.95 -1.12
C VAL A 15 0.72 -0.61 -2.60
N LEU A 16 0.71 0.68 -2.90
CA LEU A 16 0.97 1.26 -4.21
C LEU A 16 2.18 2.18 -4.14
N VAL A 17 2.95 2.20 -5.22
CA VAL A 17 4.11 3.07 -5.36
C VAL A 17 3.89 4.02 -6.53
N SER A 18 4.07 5.31 -6.29
CA SER A 18 3.89 6.36 -7.30
C SER A 18 4.97 7.44 -7.20
N PRO A 19 5.50 7.92 -8.34
CA PRO A 19 6.43 9.04 -8.38
C PRO A 19 5.72 10.39 -8.21
N THR A 20 4.38 10.41 -8.31
CA THR A 20 3.57 11.61 -8.11
C THR A 20 2.54 11.35 -7.03
N PHE A 21 2.17 12.39 -6.28
CA PHE A 21 1.13 12.25 -5.27
C PHE A 21 -0.25 11.96 -5.88
N ARG A 22 -0.46 12.35 -7.15
CA ARG A 22 -1.71 12.11 -7.85
C ARG A 22 -1.82 10.65 -8.24
N MET A 23 -2.86 10.02 -7.71
CA MET A 23 -3.16 8.63 -8.04
C MET A 23 -3.81 8.54 -9.42
N GLN A 24 -3.07 8.02 -10.39
CA GLN A 24 -3.58 7.69 -11.71
C GLN A 24 -4.07 6.24 -11.73
N ASN A 25 -5.15 5.96 -12.46
CA ASN A 25 -5.68 4.59 -12.58
C ASN A 25 -4.67 3.60 -13.18
N ALA A 26 -3.70 4.08 -13.98
CA ALA A 26 -2.63 3.25 -14.54
C ALA A 26 -1.79 2.55 -13.45
N ILE A 27 -1.67 3.16 -12.26
CA ILE A 27 -0.88 2.64 -11.14
C ILE A 27 -1.57 1.42 -10.49
N LEU A 28 -2.88 1.23 -10.72
CA LEU A 28 -3.61 0.06 -10.21
C LEU A 28 -3.21 -1.25 -10.88
N ALA A 29 -2.57 -1.19 -12.06
CA ALA A 29 -2.02 -2.36 -12.72
C ALA A 29 -1.00 -3.11 -11.82
N GLN A 30 -0.38 -2.42 -10.85
CA GLN A 30 0.54 -3.00 -9.88
C GLN A 30 -0.10 -4.06 -8.97
N ILE A 31 -1.41 -3.97 -8.73
CA ILE A 31 -2.12 -4.84 -7.77
C ILE A 31 -2.58 -6.16 -8.41
N GLY A 32 -2.47 -6.31 -9.74
CA GLY A 32 -2.73 -7.56 -10.48
C GLY A 32 -4.20 -8.04 -10.54
N GLU A 33 -5.00 -7.77 -9.51
CA GLU A 33 -6.40 -8.23 -9.39
C GLU A 33 -7.43 -7.16 -9.74
N HIS A 34 -6.96 -6.02 -10.26
CA HIS A 34 -7.81 -4.88 -10.43
C HIS A 34 -8.67 -5.02 -11.70
N ARG A 35 -9.98 -5.26 -11.54
CA ARG A 35 -10.95 -5.23 -12.64
C ARG A 35 -10.96 -3.84 -13.27
N ALA A 36 -11.06 -3.76 -14.59
CA ALA A 36 -11.06 -2.49 -15.33
C ALA A 36 -12.16 -1.49 -14.87
N GLU A 37 -13.23 -2.01 -14.25
CA GLU A 37 -14.37 -1.24 -13.76
C GLU A 37 -14.14 -0.56 -12.40
N ASN A 38 -13.13 -1.00 -11.64
CA ASN A 38 -12.88 -0.43 -10.33
C ASN A 38 -12.25 0.97 -10.49
N LYS A 39 -12.89 2.02 -9.99
CA LYS A 39 -12.26 3.35 -9.96
C LYS A 39 -11.47 3.49 -8.68
N LEU A 40 -10.31 4.14 -8.77
CA LEU A 40 -9.49 4.42 -7.61
C LEU A 40 -10.24 5.38 -6.69
N ARG A 41 -10.63 4.87 -5.52
CA ARG A 41 -11.28 5.62 -4.45
C ARG A 41 -10.24 6.31 -3.59
N GLY A 42 -10.00 7.61 -3.84
CA GLY A 42 -8.94 8.38 -3.17
C GLY A 42 -9.07 8.49 -1.65
N ASP A 43 -10.24 8.18 -1.09
CA ASP A 43 -10.51 8.10 0.34
C ASP A 43 -9.97 6.81 1.00
N HIS A 44 -9.80 5.73 0.23
CA HIS A 44 -9.29 4.46 0.76
C HIS A 44 -7.76 4.41 0.77
N TRP A 45 -7.09 5.35 0.13
CA TRP A 45 -5.63 5.35 -0.02
C TRP A 45 -5.00 6.46 0.79
N VAL A 46 -4.04 6.09 1.65
CA VAL A 46 -3.34 7.03 2.52
C VAL A 46 -1.83 6.85 2.32
N PRO A 47 -1.07 7.95 2.15
CA PRO A 47 0.39 7.88 2.11
C PRO A 47 0.90 7.45 3.49
N PHE A 48 1.69 6.37 3.53
CA PHE A 48 2.28 5.90 4.79
C PHE A 48 3.80 6.08 4.81
N ALA A 49 4.44 6.13 3.63
CA ALA A 49 5.86 6.42 3.52
C ALA A 49 6.13 7.32 2.29
N VAL A 50 7.10 8.22 2.42
CA VAL A 50 7.55 9.09 1.32
C VAL A 50 9.07 9.16 1.35
N LEU A 51 9.71 8.88 0.22
CA LEU A 51 11.15 9.07 0.04
C LEU A 51 11.39 10.40 -0.68
N THR A 52 12.15 11.28 -0.05
CA THR A 52 12.52 12.60 -0.59
C THR A 52 14.03 12.74 -0.70
N GLY A 53 14.50 13.74 -1.46
CA GLY A 53 15.94 14.00 -1.66
C GLY A 53 16.49 13.45 -2.97
N ILE A 54 15.63 12.92 -3.85
CA ILE A 54 16.06 12.36 -5.13
C ILE A 54 16.28 13.50 -6.14
N GLN A 55 17.49 13.56 -6.68
CA GLN A 55 17.88 14.59 -7.63
C GLN A 55 17.46 14.21 -9.05
N ASN A 56 17.74 12.98 -9.50
CA ASN A 56 17.42 12.57 -10.86
C ASN A 56 16.05 11.87 -10.97
N PRO A 57 15.25 12.23 -11.99
CA PRO A 57 13.97 11.56 -12.25
C PRO A 57 14.14 10.11 -12.74
N THR A 58 15.28 9.80 -13.35
CA THR A 58 15.65 8.45 -13.80
C THR A 58 15.78 7.49 -12.63
N THR A 59 16.40 7.92 -11.53
CA THR A 59 16.53 7.16 -10.28
C THR A 59 15.17 6.86 -9.67
N VAL A 60 14.24 7.83 -9.68
CA VAL A 60 12.86 7.60 -9.23
C VAL A 60 12.16 6.53 -10.06
N ALA A 61 12.29 6.60 -11.39
CA ALA A 61 11.70 5.61 -12.29
C ALA A 61 12.30 4.21 -12.09
N ALA A 62 13.62 4.12 -11.89
CA ALA A 62 14.32 2.88 -11.60
C ALA A 62 13.85 2.26 -10.27
N LEU A 63 13.74 3.08 -9.21
CA LEU A 63 13.23 2.65 -7.90
C LEU A 63 11.77 2.20 -7.99
N GLN A 64 10.91 2.96 -8.67
CA GLN A 64 9.51 2.59 -8.88
C GLN A 64 9.41 1.23 -9.58
N HIS A 65 10.15 1.04 -10.66
CA HIS A 65 10.10 -0.19 -11.45
C HIS A 65 10.57 -1.42 -10.65
N ARG A 66 11.60 -1.27 -9.81
CA ARG A 66 12.07 -2.34 -8.89
C ARG A 66 11.01 -2.68 -7.84
N LEU A 67 10.38 -1.67 -7.25
CA LEU A 67 9.33 -1.87 -6.25
C LEU A 67 8.06 -2.49 -6.86
N VAL A 68 7.74 -2.18 -8.11
CA VAL A 68 6.53 -2.70 -8.76
C VAL A 68 6.68 -4.16 -9.17
N ARG A 69 7.84 -4.53 -9.75
CA ARG A 69 8.09 -5.88 -10.28
C ARG A 69 7.93 -6.97 -9.22
N THR A 70 8.32 -6.68 -7.98
CA THR A 70 8.26 -7.67 -6.88
C THR A 70 6.82 -7.95 -6.44
N THR A 71 5.92 -6.98 -6.57
CA THR A 71 4.50 -7.12 -6.16
C THR A 71 3.63 -7.90 -7.13
N GLN A 72 4.12 -8.23 -8.32
CA GLN A 72 3.33 -9.01 -9.25
C GLN A 72 3.48 -10.47 -8.80
N PRO A 73 2.51 -11.07 -8.07
CA PRO A 73 2.58 -12.50 -7.85
C PRO A 73 2.60 -13.15 -9.23
N ALA A 74 3.48 -14.13 -9.41
CA ALA A 74 3.55 -14.99 -10.59
C ALA A 74 2.29 -15.89 -10.72
N HIS A 75 1.10 -15.31 -10.50
CA HIS A 75 -0.20 -15.95 -10.53
C HIS A 75 -1.07 -15.35 -11.64
N ALA A 76 -0.46 -15.06 -12.79
CA ALA A 76 -1.18 -15.08 -14.05
C ALA A 76 -1.42 -16.57 -14.43
N GLY A 77 -2.50 -17.17 -13.95
CA GLY A 77 -2.96 -18.48 -14.42
C GLY A 77 -3.38 -19.51 -13.36
N GLY A 78 -3.30 -19.16 -12.07
CA GLY A 78 -3.83 -20.01 -11.01
C GLY A 78 -5.35 -20.00 -11.03
N ARG A 79 -5.96 -20.96 -11.72
CA ARG A 79 -7.39 -21.27 -11.65
C ARG A 79 -7.79 -21.29 -10.17
N TYR A 80 -8.59 -20.33 -9.73
CA TYR A 80 -9.26 -20.41 -8.43
C TYR A 80 -10.15 -21.65 -8.45
N LYS A 81 -9.61 -22.79 -8.01
CA LYS A 81 -10.44 -23.86 -7.48
C LYS A 81 -10.94 -23.31 -6.16
N LEU A 82 -12.16 -22.77 -6.14
CA LEU A 82 -12.90 -22.74 -4.88
C LEU A 82 -12.74 -24.15 -4.29
N PRO A 83 -12.26 -24.30 -3.04
CA PRO A 83 -12.47 -25.55 -2.35
C PRO A 83 -13.98 -25.67 -2.19
N LEU A 84 -14.61 -26.28 -3.18
CA LEU A 84 -15.93 -26.87 -3.01
C LEU A 84 -15.76 -27.76 -1.78
N PRO A 85 -16.50 -27.53 -0.69
CA PRO A 85 -16.41 -28.42 0.45
C PRO A 85 -16.65 -29.84 -0.08
N GLU A 86 -15.67 -30.72 0.06
CA GLU A 86 -15.80 -32.15 -0.31
C GLU A 86 -16.93 -32.84 0.46
N VAL A 87 -17.49 -32.15 1.45
CA VAL A 87 -18.71 -32.51 2.13
C VAL A 87 -19.86 -32.45 1.14
N LYS A 88 -20.21 -33.61 0.57
CA LYS A 88 -21.55 -33.93 0.10
C LYS A 88 -22.56 -33.51 1.18
N ARG A 89 -23.01 -32.25 1.15
CA ARG A 89 -24.22 -31.85 1.85
C ARG A 89 -25.33 -32.63 1.18
N ILE A 90 -25.77 -33.70 1.83
CA ILE A 90 -27.00 -34.40 1.44
C ILE A 90 -28.09 -33.31 1.48
N PRO A 91 -28.67 -32.88 0.35
CA PRO A 91 -29.63 -31.78 0.33
C PRO A 91 -30.93 -32.12 1.06
N PHE A 92 -31.05 -33.37 1.53
CA PHE A 92 -32.17 -33.94 2.27
C PHE A 92 -31.76 -34.62 3.59
N ALA A 93 -30.68 -34.16 4.24
CA ALA A 93 -30.51 -34.53 5.64
C ALA A 93 -31.75 -34.02 6.41
N PRO A 94 -32.48 -34.89 7.14
CA PRO A 94 -33.64 -34.45 7.89
C PRO A 94 -33.21 -33.32 8.83
N ARG A 95 -33.87 -32.17 8.71
CA ARG A 95 -33.70 -31.05 9.64
C ARG A 95 -33.80 -31.61 11.05
N ALA A 96 -32.83 -31.28 11.91
CA ALA A 96 -32.97 -31.55 13.33
C ALA A 96 -34.34 -31.03 13.79
N ALA A 97 -35.07 -31.86 14.54
CA ALA A 97 -36.43 -31.56 14.95
C ALA A 97 -36.47 -30.15 15.57
N LYS A 98 -37.36 -29.31 15.03
CA LYS A 98 -37.62 -27.99 15.59
C LYS A 98 -38.16 -28.25 17.01
N PRO A 99 -37.60 -27.64 18.07
CA PRO A 99 -38.17 -27.76 19.39
C PRO A 99 -39.62 -27.28 19.32
N GLU A 100 -40.56 -28.10 19.82
CA GLU A 100 -42.00 -27.86 19.67
C GLU A 100 -42.48 -26.61 20.41
N ASP A 101 -41.68 -26.10 21.35
CA ASP A 101 -42.01 -24.90 22.11
C ASP A 101 -41.10 -23.71 21.73
N PRO A 102 -41.61 -22.68 21.03
CA PRO A 102 -40.86 -21.46 20.75
C PRO A 102 -40.60 -20.60 22.00
N LEU A 103 -41.14 -20.99 23.15
CA LEU A 103 -41.02 -20.32 24.45
C LEU A 103 -40.35 -21.19 25.54
N ALA A 104 -39.91 -22.41 25.21
CA ALA A 104 -39.11 -23.20 26.13
C ALA A 104 -37.78 -22.47 26.35
N LEU A 105 -37.65 -21.84 27.52
CA LEU A 105 -36.41 -21.26 28.01
C LEU A 105 -35.32 -22.32 27.86
N GLN A 106 -34.30 -22.03 27.05
CA GLN A 106 -33.13 -22.89 26.97
C GLN A 106 -32.63 -23.15 28.41
N PRO A 107 -32.31 -24.40 28.77
CA PRO A 107 -31.83 -24.69 30.11
C PRO A 107 -30.66 -23.76 30.42
N ALA A 108 -30.77 -23.07 31.55
CA ALA A 108 -29.89 -22.01 32.01
C ALA A 108 -28.43 -22.46 32.32
N SER A 109 -27.96 -23.57 31.74
CA SER A 109 -26.62 -24.12 31.98
C SER A 109 -25.51 -23.45 31.15
N VAL A 110 -25.84 -22.47 30.29
CA VAL A 110 -24.83 -21.69 29.53
C VAL A 110 -24.54 -20.32 30.18
N LEU A 111 -25.24 -19.96 31.27
CA LEU A 111 -25.08 -18.65 31.93
C LEU A 111 -23.84 -18.52 32.83
N HIS A 112 -22.98 -19.53 32.92
CA HIS A 112 -21.66 -19.45 33.56
C HIS A 112 -20.49 -19.50 32.55
N ALA A 113 -20.74 -19.17 31.29
CA ALA A 113 -19.66 -18.61 30.48
C ALA A 113 -19.36 -17.21 31.04
N SER A 114 -18.39 -17.13 31.94
CA SER A 114 -17.77 -15.89 32.43
C SER A 114 -17.74 -14.84 31.31
N PRO A 115 -18.16 -13.58 31.57
CA PRO A 115 -18.33 -12.56 30.55
C PRO A 115 -17.07 -12.57 29.69
N THR A 116 -17.22 -12.96 28.43
CA THR A 116 -16.12 -13.15 27.50
C THR A 116 -15.25 -11.92 27.60
N ARG A 117 -14.11 -12.08 28.28
CA ARG A 117 -13.17 -11.02 28.61
C ARG A 117 -12.96 -10.29 27.30
N ARG A 118 -13.39 -9.03 27.19
CA ARG A 118 -13.25 -8.26 25.95
C ARG A 118 -11.84 -8.55 25.44
N PRO A 119 -11.69 -9.11 24.22
CA PRO A 119 -10.37 -9.47 23.75
C PRO A 119 -9.50 -8.24 23.96
N PRO A 120 -8.33 -8.37 24.61
CA PRO A 120 -7.47 -7.22 24.86
C PRO A 120 -7.32 -6.48 23.55
N LEU A 121 -7.36 -5.15 23.60
CA LEU A 121 -7.22 -4.30 22.43
C LEU A 121 -6.08 -4.86 21.58
N ARG A 122 -6.43 -5.38 20.40
CA ARG A 122 -5.48 -6.11 19.57
C ARG A 122 -4.32 -5.16 19.34
N GLN A 123 -3.13 -5.56 19.80
CA GLN A 123 -1.93 -4.78 19.56
C GLN A 123 -1.84 -4.56 18.06
N TRP A 124 -1.62 -3.31 17.66
CA TRP A 124 -1.58 -2.99 16.25
C TRP A 124 -0.38 -3.70 15.62
N GLU A 125 -0.63 -4.49 14.58
CA GLU A 125 0.39 -5.22 13.83
C GLU A 125 0.61 -4.52 12.49
N VAL A 126 1.88 -4.43 12.07
CA VAL A 126 2.22 -3.92 10.74
C VAL A 126 1.66 -4.90 9.70
N PRO A 127 0.86 -4.44 8.72
CA PRO A 127 0.36 -5.31 7.68
C PRO A 127 1.51 -5.92 6.87
N ALA A 128 1.41 -7.21 6.54
CA ALA A 128 2.48 -7.95 5.84
C ALA A 128 2.91 -7.29 4.52
N SER A 129 1.96 -6.75 3.74
CA SER A 129 2.28 -6.06 2.48
C SER A 129 3.04 -4.74 2.68
N VAL A 130 2.87 -4.07 3.82
CA VAL A 130 3.64 -2.86 4.16
C VAL A 130 5.06 -3.26 4.53
N ASP A 131 5.20 -4.26 5.39
CA ASP A 131 6.51 -4.77 5.82
C ASP A 131 7.34 -5.30 4.63
N GLU A 132 6.73 -6.09 3.74
CA GLU A 132 7.39 -6.56 2.52
C GLU A 132 7.88 -5.39 1.64
N LYS A 133 7.05 -4.35 1.48
CA LYS A 133 7.43 -3.17 0.69
C LYS A 133 8.52 -2.33 1.31
N MET A 134 8.54 -2.21 2.64
CA MET A 134 9.63 -1.52 3.34
C MET A 134 10.95 -2.28 3.17
N ARG A 135 10.92 -3.61 3.26
CA ARG A 135 12.08 -4.46 3.00
C ARG A 135 12.57 -4.34 1.55
N GLU A 136 11.65 -4.36 0.59
CA GLU A 136 11.98 -4.14 -0.82
C GLU A 136 12.57 -2.76 -1.08
N LEU A 137 12.05 -1.72 -0.44
CA LEU A 137 12.58 -0.36 -0.55
C LEU A 137 14.03 -0.31 -0.05
N CYS A 138 14.30 -0.90 1.11
CA CYS A 138 15.66 -1.01 1.64
C CYS A 138 16.58 -1.75 0.66
N ARG A 139 16.16 -2.90 0.10
CA ARG A 139 16.92 -3.61 -0.94
C ARG A 139 17.14 -2.77 -2.19
N ALA A 140 16.12 -2.04 -2.64
CA ALA A 140 16.20 -1.24 -3.84
C ALA A 140 17.23 -0.11 -3.68
N LEU A 141 17.30 0.51 -2.50
CA LEU A 141 18.27 1.55 -2.20
C LEU A 141 19.71 1.03 -2.15
N ILE A 142 19.92 -0.19 -1.67
CA ILE A 142 21.26 -0.82 -1.63
C ILE A 142 21.72 -1.26 -3.02
N VAL A 143 20.81 -1.86 -3.81
CA VAL A 143 21.15 -2.54 -5.06
C VAL A 143 21.02 -1.63 -6.29
N ALA A 144 20.41 -0.44 -6.17
CA ALA A 144 20.24 0.45 -7.32
C ALA A 144 21.56 1.15 -7.68
N PRO A 145 22.17 0.84 -8.85
CA PRO A 145 23.38 1.53 -9.30
C PRO A 145 23.10 3.01 -9.56
N GLU A 146 21.87 3.40 -9.87
CA GLU A 146 21.48 4.80 -10.07
C GLU A 146 21.57 5.58 -8.76
N VAL A 147 21.21 4.94 -7.64
CA VAL A 147 21.33 5.52 -6.29
C VAL A 147 22.80 5.60 -5.88
N LEU A 148 23.59 4.57 -6.20
CA LEU A 148 25.03 4.56 -5.90
C LEU A 148 25.82 5.57 -6.74
N ALA A 149 25.48 5.74 -8.01
CA ALA A 149 26.09 6.75 -8.87
C ALA A 149 25.78 8.15 -8.33
N GLU A 150 24.52 8.39 -7.96
CA GLU A 150 24.13 9.63 -7.30
C GLU A 150 24.95 9.87 -6.04
N THR A 151 25.07 8.90 -5.13
CA THR A 151 25.80 9.10 -3.87
C THR A 151 27.32 9.24 -4.06
N ALA A 152 27.90 8.62 -5.08
CA ALA A 152 29.34 8.70 -5.36
C ALA A 152 29.75 10.06 -5.92
N ASP A 153 28.96 10.65 -6.82
CA ASP A 153 29.30 11.90 -7.52
C ASP A 153 29.40 13.12 -6.59
N ASP A 154 28.69 13.10 -5.45
CA ASP A 154 28.71 14.21 -4.47
C ASP A 154 29.63 13.96 -3.26
N SER A 155 30.39 12.86 -3.23
CA SER A 155 31.29 12.51 -2.12
C SER A 155 32.52 13.44 -1.97
N ALA A 156 32.64 14.48 -2.80
CA ALA A 156 33.66 15.50 -2.70
C ALA A 156 33.42 16.48 -1.52
N ASP A 157 32.17 16.63 -1.06
CA ASP A 157 31.82 17.47 0.10
C ASP A 157 31.39 16.61 1.29
N PHE A 158 32.37 16.28 2.14
CA PHE A 158 32.27 15.43 3.34
C PHE A 158 31.22 15.84 4.40
N ASP A 159 30.55 16.98 4.22
CA ASP A 159 29.63 17.59 5.19
C ASP A 159 28.16 17.63 4.69
N SER A 160 27.87 16.95 3.58
CA SER A 160 26.51 16.93 3.02
C SER A 160 25.59 16.05 3.88
N PRO A 161 24.58 16.62 4.57
CA PRO A 161 23.69 15.86 5.44
C PRO A 161 22.85 14.89 4.61
N ASN A 162 22.74 13.64 5.08
CA ASN A 162 21.88 12.54 4.60
C ASN A 162 21.08 12.83 3.32
N ARG A 163 21.58 12.29 2.20
CA ARG A 163 21.07 12.57 0.83
C ARG A 163 19.59 12.24 0.65
N TYR A 164 19.13 11.16 1.27
CA TYR A 164 17.74 10.74 1.19
C TYR A 164 17.09 10.83 2.56
N THR A 165 15.84 11.27 2.59
CA THR A 165 15.02 11.25 3.81
C THR A 165 13.78 10.39 3.55
N LEU A 166 13.64 9.34 4.35
CA LEU A 166 12.46 8.49 4.39
C LEU A 166 11.51 9.00 5.48
N TRP A 167 10.34 9.45 5.06
CA TRP A 167 9.28 9.93 5.93
C TRP A 167 8.26 8.83 6.17
N CYS A 168 8.10 8.34 7.39
CA CYS A 168 7.16 7.26 7.74
C CYS A 168 6.05 7.75 8.68
N GLU A 169 4.79 7.37 8.44
CA GLU A 169 3.65 7.72 9.33
C GLU A 169 3.86 7.19 10.76
N ARG A 170 4.51 6.03 10.85
CA ARG A 170 4.76 5.26 12.05
C ARG A 170 6.20 4.76 12.04
N ASP A 171 6.88 4.90 13.16
CA ASP A 171 8.29 4.54 13.31
C ASP A 171 8.46 3.01 13.32
N GLU A 172 7.41 2.29 13.70
CA GLU A 172 7.37 0.82 13.69
C GLU A 172 7.61 0.24 12.28
N TYR A 173 7.37 0.99 11.21
CA TYR A 173 7.58 0.49 9.84
C TYR A 173 9.06 0.27 9.51
N TRP A 174 9.96 1.18 9.91
CA TRP A 174 11.39 0.98 9.66
C TRP A 174 12.02 0.06 10.68
N HIS A 175 11.53 0.05 11.93
CA HIS A 175 12.12 -0.78 12.98
C HIS A 175 11.88 -2.26 12.69
N ARG A 176 10.75 -2.60 12.06
CA ARG A 176 10.51 -3.97 11.59
C ARG A 176 11.53 -4.45 10.58
N VAL A 177 12.06 -3.56 9.74
CA VAL A 177 13.13 -3.93 8.78
C VAL A 177 14.42 -4.27 9.53
N GLU A 178 14.77 -3.49 10.55
CA GLU A 178 15.97 -3.70 11.39
C GLU A 178 15.85 -4.95 12.27
N GLU A 179 14.75 -5.06 13.02
CA GLU A 179 14.48 -6.16 13.96
C GLU A 179 14.37 -7.50 13.25
N SER A 180 13.86 -7.51 12.02
CA SER A 180 13.59 -8.76 11.32
C SER A 180 14.85 -9.59 11.11
N GLY A 181 16.06 -9.01 11.06
CA GLY A 181 17.38 -9.65 11.16
C GLY A 181 17.70 -10.82 10.20
N GLN A 182 16.70 -11.36 9.52
CA GLN A 182 16.67 -12.64 8.80
C GLN A 182 17.33 -12.55 7.43
N ALA A 183 17.83 -11.37 7.05
CA ALA A 183 18.48 -11.15 5.76
C ALA A 183 19.74 -10.27 5.83
N GLY A 184 20.23 -9.93 7.03
CA GLY A 184 21.34 -8.97 7.17
C GLY A 184 21.06 -7.61 6.52
N LEU A 185 19.77 -7.25 6.40
CA LEU A 185 19.33 -6.06 5.70
C LEU A 185 19.30 -4.90 6.68
N LEU A 186 20.31 -4.04 6.61
CA LEU A 186 20.38 -2.80 7.37
C LEU A 186 20.06 -1.62 6.47
N TRP A 187 19.45 -0.59 7.03
CA TRP A 187 19.26 0.65 6.29
C TRP A 187 20.61 1.29 5.96
N PRO A 188 20.80 1.81 4.73
CA PRO A 188 22.03 2.50 4.37
C PRO A 188 22.22 3.77 5.22
N GLU A 189 23.46 4.09 5.58
CA GLU A 189 23.80 5.24 6.43
C GLU A 189 23.40 6.59 5.81
N PHE A 190 23.29 6.66 4.49
CA PHE A 190 22.89 7.86 3.77
C PHE A 190 21.38 8.14 3.80
N VAL A 191 20.58 7.27 4.42
CA VAL A 191 19.12 7.40 4.54
C VAL A 191 18.76 7.92 5.94
N ASP A 192 18.22 9.13 5.98
CA ASP A 192 17.64 9.69 7.20
C ASP A 192 16.19 9.25 7.38
N HIS A 193 15.78 9.13 8.63
CA HIS A 193 14.50 8.57 9.04
C HIS A 193 13.72 9.64 9.80
N LYS A 194 12.59 10.10 9.23
CA LYS A 194 11.73 11.13 9.86
C LYS A 194 10.28 10.70 9.95
N ARG A 195 9.59 11.22 10.95
CA ARG A 195 8.15 10.99 11.10
C ARG A 195 7.34 11.85 10.14
N LEU A 196 6.52 11.20 9.32
CA LEU A 196 5.62 11.81 8.36
C LEU A 196 4.42 12.43 9.09
N ARG A 197 4.24 13.75 8.91
CA ARG A 197 3.04 14.45 9.34
C ARG A 197 2.07 14.56 8.17
N LEU A 198 0.81 14.18 8.42
CA LEU A 198 -0.26 14.25 7.42
C LEU A 198 -1.21 15.39 7.74
N LEU A 199 -1.39 16.33 6.81
CA LEU A 199 -2.44 17.34 6.88
C LEU A 199 -3.78 16.67 6.56
N ARG A 200 -4.75 16.82 7.47
CA ARG A 200 -6.09 16.20 7.37
C ARG A 200 -6.05 14.69 7.12
N ASN A 201 -5.03 14.00 7.65
CA ASN A 201 -4.80 12.56 7.47
C ASN A 201 -4.68 12.11 5.99
N ARG A 202 -4.38 13.03 5.07
CA ARG A 202 -4.36 12.73 3.63
C ARG A 202 -3.13 13.27 2.90
N TYR A 203 -2.69 14.48 3.24
CA TYR A 203 -1.64 15.15 2.47
C TYR A 203 -0.31 15.14 3.23
N PRO A 204 0.78 14.63 2.63
CA PRO A 204 2.07 14.56 3.29
C PRO A 204 2.67 15.96 3.41
N LEU A 205 3.11 16.33 4.61
CA LEU A 205 3.87 17.57 4.85
C LEU A 205 5.35 17.26 4.68
N VAL A 206 5.80 17.23 3.42
CA VAL A 206 7.18 16.90 3.05
C VAL A 206 7.78 18.01 2.16
N PRO A 207 9.11 18.18 2.16
CA PRO A 207 9.78 19.11 1.27
C PRO A 207 9.42 18.86 -0.20
N GLY A 208 9.12 19.93 -0.94
CA GLY A 208 8.74 19.86 -2.35
C GLY A 208 7.30 19.42 -2.64
N PHE A 209 6.47 19.22 -1.61
CA PHE A 209 5.03 19.00 -1.79
C PHE A 209 4.23 20.28 -1.54
N ASP A 210 3.67 20.86 -2.60
CA ASP A 210 2.78 22.01 -2.50
C ASP A 210 1.30 21.57 -2.53
N PRO A 211 0.55 21.68 -1.42
CA PRO A 211 -0.85 21.25 -1.37
C PRO A 211 -1.75 22.08 -2.30
N LYS A 212 -1.35 23.31 -2.65
CA LYS A 212 -2.07 24.19 -3.58
C LYS A 212 -2.12 23.62 -5.00
N THR A 213 -1.06 22.92 -5.42
CA THR A 213 -0.99 22.30 -6.76
C THR A 213 -2.03 21.20 -6.96
N LEU A 214 -2.65 20.67 -5.90
CA LEU A 214 -3.74 19.71 -6.02
C LEU A 214 -5.11 20.34 -6.28
N ALA A 215 -5.34 21.57 -5.81
CA ALA A 215 -6.62 22.24 -5.97
C ALA A 215 -6.82 22.77 -7.40
N ASP A 216 -5.73 23.14 -8.08
CA ASP A 216 -5.79 23.93 -9.32
C ASP A 216 -5.76 23.11 -10.63
N SER A 217 -5.74 21.77 -10.60
CA SER A 217 -5.94 21.02 -11.85
C SER A 217 -7.40 20.70 -12.07
N PRO A 218 -7.99 21.15 -13.20
CA PRO A 218 -9.26 20.60 -13.62
C PRO A 218 -9.07 19.10 -13.78
N ILE A 219 -9.92 18.33 -13.08
CA ILE A 219 -10.21 16.95 -13.45
C ILE A 219 -10.50 17.00 -14.93
N ALA A 220 -9.59 16.50 -15.76
CA ALA A 220 -9.72 16.54 -17.20
C ALA A 220 -11.11 15.99 -17.54
N ALA A 221 -11.99 16.89 -17.95
CA ALA A 221 -13.28 16.51 -18.49
C ALA A 221 -12.97 15.54 -19.64
N PRO A 222 -13.68 14.40 -19.76
CA PRO A 222 -13.48 13.51 -20.88
C PRO A 222 -13.64 14.35 -22.15
N ALA A 223 -12.62 14.34 -22.99
CA ALA A 223 -12.63 15.02 -24.27
C ALA A 223 -13.91 14.58 -25.01
N GLU A 224 -14.88 15.48 -25.12
CA GLU A 224 -16.03 15.30 -25.99
C GLU A 224 -15.48 14.96 -27.37
N ALA A 225 -15.79 13.75 -27.82
CA ALA A 225 -15.55 13.31 -29.17
C ALA A 225 -16.27 14.29 -30.10
N ARG A 226 -15.51 15.24 -30.64
CA ARG A 226 -15.94 16.05 -31.77
C ARG A 226 -16.10 15.10 -32.96
N HIS A 227 -17.33 14.64 -33.17
CA HIS A 227 -17.74 14.03 -34.42
C HIS A 227 -17.46 15.03 -35.56
N PRO A 228 -16.61 14.68 -36.54
CA PRO A 228 -16.45 15.51 -37.73
C PRO A 228 -17.72 15.40 -38.58
N GLY A 229 -18.11 16.54 -39.14
CA GLY A 229 -19.40 16.78 -39.79
C GLY A 229 -19.76 15.75 -40.86
N LEU A 230 -21.03 15.34 -40.80
CA LEU A 230 -21.80 14.88 -41.93
C LEU A 230 -21.95 16.08 -42.88
N VAL A 231 -21.24 16.05 -44.00
CA VAL A 231 -21.37 17.03 -45.08
C VAL A 231 -22.52 16.55 -45.97
N ASP A 232 -23.51 17.41 -46.13
CA ASP A 232 -24.61 17.29 -47.10
C ASP A 232 -24.07 17.09 -48.53
N ALA A 233 -24.59 16.08 -49.21
CA ALA A 233 -24.72 16.01 -50.68
C ALA A 233 -25.84 15.04 -51.04
#